data_AF-A0A9N9PUB1-F1
#
_entry.id   AF-A0A9N9PUB1-F1
#
_cell.length_a   1.000
_cell.length_b   1.000
_cell.length_c   1.000
_cell.angle_alpha   90.00
_cell.angle_beta   90.00
_cell.angle_gamma   90.00
#
_symmetry.space_group_name_H-M   'P 1'
#
loop_
_entity.id
_entity.type
_entity.pdbx_description
1 polymer ?
#
loop_
_entity_poly.entity_id
_entity_poly.type
_entity_poly.pdbx_seq_one_letter_code
_entity_poly.pdbx_strand_id
1 'polypeptide(L)'
;MATPHFRCVMCNTTDAKRCSSCLSTAYCSHACQKKDWPLHKTICKDFTTTLESRPSPRHILAIHLPMSSPTPALVWVAKSPGGSLGAILSLPSDPEADRDCPGTESVFITSNKRRNFNLAKTVAIKTRCNFLNDGSQRNECVWAQTKGAVTYDWRGPMAIMRMTNGEYGVYIDVKPEDLRTVMDWIVWYRRDVK
;
A
#
# COMPACT_ATOMS: atom_id res chain seq x y z
N MET A 1 25.44 21.43 2.90
CA MET A 1 24.67 20.17 2.78
C MET A 1 23.22 20.54 2.56
N ALA A 2 22.60 20.16 1.43
CA ALA A 2 21.19 20.49 1.17
C ALA A 2 20.30 19.75 2.19
N THR A 3 19.48 20.48 2.95
CA THR A 3 18.47 19.88 3.82
C THR A 3 17.50 19.07 2.96
N PRO A 4 17.19 17.80 3.32
CA PRO A 4 16.22 17.02 2.58
C PRO A 4 14.85 17.69 2.68
N HIS A 5 14.36 18.21 1.56
CA HIS A 5 13.02 18.80 1.45
C HIS A 5 11.99 17.68 1.31
N PHE A 6 11.32 17.33 2.41
CA PHE A 6 10.21 16.38 2.37
C PHE A 6 8.96 17.00 1.76
N ARG A 7 8.11 16.16 1.18
CA ARG A 7 6.84 16.56 0.57
C ARG A 7 5.66 16.10 1.42
N CYS A 8 4.65 16.95 1.53
CA CYS A 8 3.43 16.63 2.25
C CYS A 8 2.66 15.51 1.55
N VAL A 9 2.31 14.43 2.25
CA VAL A 9 1.53 13.33 1.66
C VAL A 9 0.13 13.77 1.20
N MET A 10 -0.41 14.84 1.78
CA MET A 10 -1.79 15.29 1.52
C MET A 10 -1.95 16.30 0.40
N CYS A 11 -0.91 17.09 0.10
CA CYS A 11 -0.98 18.20 -0.87
C CYS A 11 0.32 18.42 -1.66
N ASN A 12 1.35 17.59 -1.44
CA ASN A 12 2.63 17.59 -2.14
C ASN A 12 3.51 18.86 -2.03
N THR A 13 3.12 19.81 -1.19
CA THR A 13 3.93 20.99 -0.84
C THR A 13 5.28 20.56 -0.25
N THR A 14 6.34 21.28 -0.61
CA THR A 14 7.70 21.09 -0.06
C THR A 14 7.77 21.52 1.40
N ASP A 15 8.95 21.33 2.01
CA ASP A 15 9.24 21.79 3.38
C ASP A 15 8.33 21.19 4.45
N ALA A 16 7.82 19.99 4.15
CA ALA A 16 7.02 19.23 5.08
C ALA A 16 7.87 18.69 6.23
N LYS A 17 7.28 18.60 7.42
CA LYS A 17 7.92 18.01 8.60
C LYS A 17 7.47 16.56 8.73
N ARG A 18 8.42 15.67 9.01
CA ARG A 18 8.13 14.26 9.24
C ARG A 18 7.30 14.09 10.51
N CYS A 19 6.44 13.08 10.50
CA CYS A 19 5.73 12.61 11.70
C CYS A 19 6.76 12.29 12.79
N SER A 20 6.56 12.82 14.00
CA SER A 20 7.47 12.62 15.13
C SER A 20 7.53 11.18 15.65
N SER A 21 6.55 10.34 15.30
CA SER A 21 6.50 8.94 15.73
C SER A 21 7.20 8.01 14.74
N CYS A 22 6.72 7.90 13.50
CA CYS A 22 7.30 6.97 12.52
C CYS A 22 8.53 7.52 11.78
N LEU A 23 8.80 8.84 11.88
CA LEU A 23 9.89 9.53 11.16
C LEU A 23 9.93 9.26 9.65
N SER A 24 8.78 8.93 9.04
CA SER A 24 8.67 8.51 7.64
C SER A 24 7.78 9.44 6.82
N THR A 25 6.46 9.42 7.04
CA THR A 25 5.51 10.32 6.37
C THR A 25 5.71 11.78 6.80
N ALA A 26 5.53 12.73 5.88
CA ALA A 26 5.67 14.16 6.16
C ALA A 26 4.39 14.97 5.86
N TYR A 27 4.21 16.06 6.62
CA TYR A 27 3.08 16.98 6.51
C TYR A 27 3.55 18.44 6.53
N CYS A 28 2.98 19.30 5.69
CA CYS A 28 3.28 20.75 5.71
C CYS A 28 2.59 21.50 6.85
N SER A 29 1.56 20.90 7.47
CA SER A 29 0.77 21.52 8.53
C SER A 29 0.10 20.49 9.42
N HIS A 30 -0.23 20.90 10.64
CA HIS A 30 -1.05 20.09 11.56
C HIS A 30 -2.43 19.75 10.96
N ALA A 31 -2.99 20.64 10.12
CA ALA A 31 -4.25 20.37 9.43
C ALA A 31 -4.13 19.19 8.45
N CYS A 32 -3.04 19.10 7.68
CA CYS A 32 -2.77 17.97 6.80
C CYS A 32 -2.58 16.68 7.60
N GLN A 33 -1.80 16.73 8.69
CA GLN A 33 -1.61 15.58 9.58
C GLN A 33 -2.94 15.11 10.18
N LYS A 34 -3.76 16.01 10.72
CA LYS A 34 -5.06 15.69 11.32
C LYS A 34 -6.01 15.03 10.32
N LYS A 35 -6.00 15.48 9.05
CA LYS A 35 -6.81 14.87 7.98
C LYS A 35 -6.35 13.45 7.63
N ASP A 36 -5.05 13.19 7.64
CA ASP A 36 -4.52 11.85 7.33
C ASP A 36 -4.54 10.90 8.54
N TRP A 37 -4.51 11.45 9.75
CA TRP A 37 -4.32 10.73 11.00
C TRP A 37 -5.19 9.47 11.18
N PRO A 38 -6.50 9.47 10.84
CA PRO A 38 -7.33 8.27 10.98
C PRO A 38 -6.79 7.06 10.22
N LEU A 39 -6.18 7.25 9.05
CA LEU A 39 -5.53 6.20 8.28
C LEU A 39 -4.07 6.03 8.71
N HIS A 40 -3.31 7.12 8.83
CA HIS A 40 -1.89 7.03 9.13
C HIS A 40 -1.61 6.27 10.43
N LYS A 41 -2.43 6.49 11.47
CA LYS A 41 -2.25 5.89 12.79
C LYS A 41 -2.34 4.35 12.78
N THR A 42 -2.97 3.74 11.77
CA THR A 42 -3.17 2.28 11.74
C THR A 42 -1.86 1.51 11.57
N ILE A 43 -0.82 2.16 11.02
CA ILE A 43 0.50 1.56 10.83
C ILE A 43 1.64 2.44 11.35
N CYS A 44 1.34 3.68 11.77
CA CYS A 44 2.36 4.66 12.19
C CYS A 44 3.23 4.15 13.34
N LYS A 45 2.60 3.65 14.41
CA LYS A 45 3.30 3.22 15.62
C LYS A 45 4.18 1.99 15.36
N ASP A 46 3.68 1.07 14.56
CA ASP A 46 4.34 -0.21 14.32
C ASP A 46 5.45 -0.11 13.26
N PHE A 47 5.48 0.97 12.48
CA PHE A 47 6.40 1.13 11.36
C PHE A 47 7.88 1.00 11.76
N THR A 48 8.32 1.77 12.76
CA THR A 48 9.73 1.78 13.17
C THR A 48 10.15 0.43 13.76
N THR A 49 9.36 -0.14 14.65
CA THR A 49 9.62 -1.46 15.27
C THR A 49 9.61 -2.59 14.23
N THR A 50 8.71 -2.51 13.24
CA THR A 50 8.69 -3.50 12.16
C THR A 50 9.97 -3.38 11.33
N LEU A 51 10.43 -2.17 10.99
CA LEU A 51 11.68 -1.97 10.24
C LEU A 51 12.92 -2.50 10.97
N GLU A 52 12.98 -2.34 12.29
CA GLU A 52 14.08 -2.83 13.13
C GLU A 52 14.14 -4.37 13.18
N SER A 53 12.99 -5.02 13.04
CA SER A 53 12.86 -6.49 13.08
C SER A 53 12.99 -7.17 11.71
N ARG A 54 13.74 -6.55 10.77
CA ARG A 54 13.93 -7.13 9.43
C ARG A 54 14.57 -8.52 9.50
N PRO A 55 13.91 -9.58 9.00
CA PRO A 55 14.44 -10.94 9.12
C PRO A 55 15.72 -11.15 8.30
N SER A 56 15.80 -10.58 7.09
CA SER A 56 17.01 -10.63 6.27
C SER A 56 17.03 -9.54 5.19
N PRO A 57 18.19 -9.25 4.55
CA PRO A 57 18.29 -8.33 3.41
C PRO A 57 17.46 -8.74 2.18
N ARG A 58 17.02 -9.99 2.13
CA ARG A 58 16.13 -10.50 1.07
C ARG A 58 14.66 -10.21 1.34
N HIS A 59 14.32 -9.62 2.49
CA HIS A 59 12.95 -9.21 2.80
C HIS A 59 12.70 -7.75 2.44
N ILE A 60 11.49 -7.50 1.96
CA ILE A 60 10.95 -6.18 1.67
C ILE A 60 9.71 -5.99 2.52
N LEU A 61 9.58 -4.81 3.10
CA LEU A 61 8.37 -4.45 3.82
C LEU A 61 7.23 -4.15 2.83
N ALA A 62 6.09 -4.77 3.04
CA ALA A 62 4.84 -4.52 2.33
C ALA A 62 3.72 -4.16 3.32
N ILE A 63 2.62 -3.60 2.81
CA ILE A 63 1.39 -3.40 3.60
C ILE A 63 0.36 -4.41 3.14
N HIS A 64 -0.06 -5.29 4.03
CA HIS A 64 -1.13 -6.23 3.79
C HIS A 64 -2.48 -5.60 4.14
N LEU A 65 -3.44 -5.72 3.23
CA LEU A 65 -4.84 -5.40 3.43
C LEU A 65 -5.61 -6.73 3.58
N PRO A 66 -5.75 -7.26 4.80
CA PRO A 66 -6.43 -8.52 5.03
C PRO A 66 -7.90 -8.42 4.66
N MET A 67 -8.47 -9.51 4.15
CA MET A 67 -9.90 -9.55 3.83
C MET A 67 -10.76 -9.63 5.10
N SER A 68 -10.30 -10.37 6.12
CA SER A 68 -11.03 -10.71 7.36
C SER A 68 -10.78 -9.75 8.54
N SER A 69 -10.06 -8.65 8.31
CA SER A 69 -9.75 -7.69 9.36
C SER A 69 -9.88 -6.26 8.85
N PRO A 70 -10.40 -5.32 9.65
CA PRO A 70 -10.57 -3.94 9.24
C PRO A 70 -9.25 -3.14 9.24
N THR A 71 -8.15 -3.70 9.76
CA THR A 71 -6.88 -2.97 9.96
C THR A 71 -5.78 -3.47 9.03
N PRO A 72 -5.06 -2.56 8.33
CA PRO A 72 -3.90 -2.93 7.55
C PRO A 72 -2.74 -3.37 8.46
N ALA A 73 -1.89 -4.26 7.96
CA ALA A 73 -0.72 -4.76 8.68
C ALA A 73 0.57 -4.58 7.88
N LEU A 74 1.68 -4.36 8.57
CA LEU A 74 3.01 -4.37 7.97
C LEU A 74 3.53 -5.81 7.95
N VAL A 75 3.97 -6.28 6.78
CA VAL A 75 4.44 -7.67 6.61
C VAL A 75 5.75 -7.72 5.84
N TRP A 76 6.65 -8.61 6.27
CA TRP A 76 7.89 -8.89 5.56
C TRP A 76 7.65 -9.91 4.45
N VAL A 77 8.07 -9.59 3.23
CA VAL A 77 7.95 -10.50 2.09
C VAL A 77 9.30 -10.82 1.49
N ALA A 78 9.57 -12.11 1.29
CA ALA A 78 10.85 -12.61 0.79
C ALA A 78 11.00 -12.44 -0.73
N LYS A 79 12.19 -12.02 -1.19
CA LYS A 79 12.58 -12.01 -2.61
C LYS A 79 13.01 -13.42 -3.05
N SER A 80 12.19 -14.12 -3.83
CA SER A 80 12.55 -15.43 -4.38
C SER A 80 13.74 -15.32 -5.36
N PRO A 81 14.75 -16.21 -5.26
CA PRO A 81 15.80 -16.31 -6.28
C PRO A 81 15.23 -16.94 -7.55
N GLY A 82 14.90 -16.13 -8.57
CA GLY A 82 14.64 -16.63 -9.93
C GLY A 82 13.19 -16.86 -10.38
N GLY A 83 12.17 -16.37 -9.68
CA GLY A 83 10.76 -16.50 -10.08
C GLY A 83 10.23 -15.29 -10.87
N SER A 84 9.26 -15.50 -11.76
CA SER A 84 8.44 -14.39 -12.28
C SER A 84 7.68 -13.72 -11.12
N LEU A 85 7.37 -12.44 -11.27
CA LEU A 85 6.79 -11.54 -10.26
C LEU A 85 5.50 -12.05 -9.55
N GLY A 86 4.86 -13.09 -10.10
CA GLY A 86 3.67 -13.74 -9.56
C GLY A 86 3.94 -14.82 -8.50
N ALA A 87 5.14 -15.43 -8.49
CA ALA A 87 5.53 -16.45 -7.51
C ALA A 87 6.29 -15.90 -6.28
N ILE A 88 6.46 -14.57 -6.19
CA ILE A 88 7.42 -13.93 -5.29
C ILE A 88 6.82 -13.48 -3.94
N LEU A 89 5.49 -13.52 -3.75
CA LEU A 89 4.89 -13.09 -2.48
C LEU A 89 4.00 -14.17 -1.90
N SER A 90 4.58 -15.00 -1.03
CA SER A 90 3.79 -15.75 -0.06
C SER A 90 3.30 -14.75 1.00
N LEU A 91 2.15 -14.13 0.77
CA LEU A 91 1.38 -13.59 1.90
C LEU A 91 1.13 -14.74 2.88
N PRO A 92 1.02 -14.49 4.21
CA PRO A 92 0.77 -15.55 5.18
C PRO A 92 -0.34 -16.46 4.66
N SER A 93 0.00 -17.74 4.48
CA SER A 93 -0.84 -18.72 3.79
C SER A 93 -2.20 -18.79 4.47
N ASP A 94 -3.24 -18.34 3.77
CA ASP A 94 -4.59 -18.78 4.03
C ASP A 94 -4.75 -20.12 3.30
N PRO A 95 -4.91 -21.26 4.01
CA PRO A 95 -4.99 -22.59 3.40
C PRO A 95 -6.14 -22.74 2.39
N GLU A 96 -7.14 -21.85 2.44
CA GLU A 96 -8.30 -21.85 1.54
C GLU A 96 -8.04 -21.08 0.22
N ALA A 97 -6.99 -20.25 0.16
CA ALA A 97 -6.73 -19.32 -0.94
C ALA A 97 -5.89 -19.87 -2.11
N ASP A 98 -5.27 -21.05 -1.96
CA ASP A 98 -4.23 -21.56 -2.86
C ASP A 98 -4.71 -22.54 -3.96
N ARG A 99 -6.02 -22.82 -4.07
CA ARG A 99 -6.48 -23.93 -4.95
C ARG A 99 -6.75 -23.61 -6.42
N ASP A 100 -7.07 -22.36 -6.82
CA ASP A 100 -7.72 -22.17 -8.14
C ASP A 100 -7.24 -21.01 -9.03
N CYS A 101 -6.17 -20.27 -8.70
CA CYS A 101 -5.60 -19.30 -9.67
C CYS A 101 -4.11 -18.98 -9.41
N PRO A 102 -3.17 -19.38 -10.29
CA PRO A 102 -1.73 -19.16 -10.07
C PRO A 102 -1.23 -17.76 -10.46
N GLY A 103 -2.10 -16.83 -10.84
CA GLY A 103 -1.73 -15.49 -11.30
C GLY A 103 -1.92 -14.42 -10.23
N THR A 104 -0.97 -13.47 -10.14
CA THR A 104 -1.14 -12.21 -9.40
C THR A 104 -1.25 -11.07 -10.41
N GLU A 105 -2.30 -10.25 -10.32
CA GLU A 105 -2.40 -8.99 -11.05
C GLU A 105 -1.70 -7.87 -10.27
N SER A 106 -1.03 -6.96 -10.98
CA SER A 106 -0.37 -5.81 -10.38
C SER A 106 -0.88 -4.53 -11.03
N VAL A 107 -1.38 -3.61 -10.21
CA VAL A 107 -1.76 -2.26 -10.64
C VAL A 107 -0.69 -1.28 -10.19
N PHE A 108 -0.10 -0.55 -11.13
CA PHE A 108 0.96 0.42 -10.84
C PHE A 108 0.41 1.84 -10.76
N ILE A 109 0.65 2.49 -9.63
CA ILE A 109 0.23 3.87 -9.36
C ILE A 109 1.47 4.76 -9.40
N THR A 110 1.47 5.71 -10.33
CA THR A 110 2.55 6.70 -10.53
C THR A 110 2.12 8.12 -10.15
N SER A 111 0.83 8.35 -9.89
CA SER A 111 0.28 9.66 -9.51
C SER A 111 -0.92 9.50 -8.59
N ASN A 112 -1.10 10.43 -7.65
CA ASN A 112 -2.31 10.55 -6.85
C ASN A 112 -3.29 11.49 -7.57
N LYS A 113 -4.17 10.90 -8.40
CA LYS A 113 -5.15 11.66 -9.20
C LYS A 113 -6.16 12.41 -8.33
N ARG A 114 -6.58 11.82 -7.20
CA ARG A 114 -7.52 12.45 -6.26
C ARG A 114 -6.98 13.74 -5.65
N ARG A 115 -5.65 13.81 -5.45
CA ARG A 115 -4.96 14.96 -4.85
C ARG A 115 -4.20 15.82 -5.85
N ASN A 116 -4.24 15.46 -7.13
CA ASN A 116 -3.62 16.17 -8.24
C ASN A 116 -2.08 16.34 -8.12
N PHE A 117 -1.35 15.23 -7.90
CA PHE A 117 0.12 15.26 -7.96
C PHE A 117 0.76 13.94 -8.42
N ASN A 118 1.99 14.01 -8.93
CA ASN A 118 2.79 12.85 -9.31
C ASN A 118 3.59 12.31 -8.13
N LEU A 119 3.76 10.98 -8.08
CA LEU A 119 4.52 10.32 -7.04
C LEU A 119 6.00 10.27 -7.42
N ALA A 120 6.88 10.45 -6.43
CA ALA A 120 8.32 10.27 -6.63
C ALA A 120 8.72 8.79 -6.80
N LYS A 121 7.87 7.86 -6.35
CA LYS A 121 8.04 6.41 -6.41
C LYS A 121 6.74 5.75 -6.83
N THR A 122 6.85 4.66 -7.56
CA THR A 122 5.68 3.89 -7.99
C THR A 122 5.19 3.03 -6.83
N VAL A 123 3.88 3.02 -6.62
CA VAL A 123 3.23 2.15 -5.65
C VAL A 123 2.45 1.10 -6.42
N ALA A 124 2.70 -0.17 -6.14
CA ALA A 124 2.01 -1.29 -6.76
C ALA A 124 0.98 -1.88 -5.80
N ILE A 125 -0.23 -2.09 -6.29
CA ILE A 125 -1.24 -2.92 -5.64
C ILE A 125 -1.17 -4.30 -6.27
N LYS A 126 -1.00 -5.33 -5.45
CA LYS A 126 -1.09 -6.72 -5.87
C LYS A 126 -2.37 -7.35 -5.37
N THR A 127 -3.07 -7.97 -6.30
CA THR A 127 -4.29 -8.75 -6.07
C THR A 127 -4.16 -10.08 -6.79
N ARG A 128 -4.89 -11.10 -6.36
CA ARG A 128 -5.01 -12.34 -7.14
C ARG A 128 -5.70 -12.10 -8.49
N CYS A 129 -5.32 -12.89 -9.49
CA CYS A 129 -6.08 -13.00 -10.73
C CYS A 129 -7.47 -13.57 -10.42
N ASN A 130 -8.50 -13.09 -11.12
CA ASN A 130 -9.89 -13.57 -11.01
C ASN A 130 -10.65 -13.26 -9.70
N PHE A 131 -10.22 -12.26 -8.92
CA PHE A 131 -10.80 -11.94 -7.59
C PHE A 131 -12.32 -11.65 -7.57
N LEU A 132 -12.93 -11.41 -8.74
CA LEU A 132 -14.37 -11.22 -8.90
C LEU A 132 -15.16 -12.52 -9.11
N ASN A 133 -14.56 -13.57 -9.69
CA ASN A 133 -15.29 -14.77 -10.11
C ASN A 133 -14.94 -16.03 -9.28
N ASP A 134 -14.09 -15.90 -8.28
CA ASP A 134 -13.66 -17.00 -7.39
C ASP A 134 -14.42 -17.03 -6.05
N GLY A 135 -15.51 -16.28 -5.95
CA GLY A 135 -16.42 -16.32 -4.80
C GLY A 135 -15.93 -15.64 -3.53
N SER A 136 -14.81 -14.90 -3.54
CA SER A 136 -14.32 -14.36 -2.26
C SER A 136 -14.98 -13.08 -1.80
N GLN A 137 -14.86 -12.88 -0.50
CA GLN A 137 -15.59 -11.84 0.20
C GLN A 137 -14.94 -10.48 -0.01
N ARG A 138 -15.76 -9.46 0.22
CA ARG A 138 -15.34 -8.05 0.26
C ARG A 138 -14.16 -7.91 1.22
N ASN A 139 -13.16 -7.14 0.82
CA ASN A 139 -12.02 -6.81 1.66
C ASN A 139 -12.46 -5.83 2.77
N GLU A 140 -12.62 -6.33 3.99
CA GLU A 140 -13.08 -5.53 5.13
C GLU A 140 -12.10 -4.42 5.49
N CYS A 141 -10.78 -4.65 5.32
CA CYS A 141 -9.77 -3.62 5.52
C CYS A 141 -10.02 -2.44 4.58
N VAL A 142 -10.18 -2.68 3.28
CA VAL A 142 -10.43 -1.61 2.31
C VAL A 142 -11.73 -0.88 2.63
N TRP A 143 -12.81 -1.61 2.92
CA TRP A 143 -14.09 -1.02 3.28
C TRP A 143 -14.00 -0.12 4.52
N ALA A 144 -13.36 -0.60 5.59
CA ALA A 144 -13.18 0.14 6.83
C ALA A 144 -12.29 1.38 6.66
N GLN A 145 -11.15 1.24 5.98
CA GLN A 145 -10.20 2.34 5.78
C GLN A 145 -10.73 3.44 4.86
N THR A 146 -11.64 3.10 3.96
CA THR A 146 -12.32 4.07 3.08
C THR A 146 -13.66 4.56 3.63
N LYS A 147 -14.12 4.03 4.77
CA LYS A 147 -15.43 4.30 5.37
C LYS A 147 -16.59 4.05 4.39
N GLY A 148 -16.48 3.02 3.57
CA GLY A 148 -17.48 2.69 2.54
C GLY A 148 -17.54 3.65 1.36
N ALA A 149 -16.57 4.56 1.19
CA ALA A 149 -16.53 5.48 0.06
C ALA A 149 -16.04 4.83 -1.26
N VAL A 150 -15.92 3.51 -1.30
CA VAL A 150 -15.52 2.76 -2.49
C VAL A 150 -16.71 2.57 -3.42
N THR A 151 -16.46 2.73 -4.72
CA THR A 151 -17.43 2.50 -5.81
C THR A 151 -17.46 1.05 -6.26
N TYR A 152 -16.41 0.30 -5.93
CA TYR A 152 -16.18 -1.05 -6.42
C TYR A 152 -16.03 -2.00 -5.24
N ASP A 153 -16.57 -3.21 -5.38
CA ASP A 153 -16.49 -4.25 -4.36
C ASP A 153 -15.12 -4.94 -4.46
N TRP A 154 -14.11 -4.28 -3.89
CA TRP A 154 -12.76 -4.83 -3.79
C TRP A 154 -12.80 -6.11 -2.93
N ARG A 155 -12.53 -7.26 -3.56
CA ARG A 155 -12.53 -8.58 -2.92
C ARG A 155 -11.13 -9.16 -2.94
N GLY A 156 -10.90 -10.14 -2.07
CA GLY A 156 -9.59 -10.78 -1.95
C GLY A 156 -8.65 -10.05 -0.98
N PRO A 157 -7.63 -10.74 -0.45
CA PRO A 157 -6.50 -10.07 0.18
C PRO A 157 -5.74 -9.22 -0.84
N MET A 158 -5.21 -8.08 -0.39
CA MET A 158 -4.42 -7.19 -1.25
C MET A 158 -3.08 -6.85 -0.57
N ALA A 159 -2.05 -6.61 -1.37
CA ALA A 159 -0.75 -6.16 -0.88
C ALA A 159 -0.34 -4.86 -1.55
N ILE A 160 0.18 -3.92 -0.76
CA ILE A 160 0.77 -2.67 -1.23
C ILE A 160 2.29 -2.86 -1.21
N MET A 161 2.92 -2.52 -2.33
CA MET A 161 4.37 -2.55 -2.49
C MET A 161 4.88 -1.24 -3.07
N ARG A 162 6.14 -0.90 -2.78
CA ARG A 162 6.80 0.30 -3.32
C ARG A 162 7.91 -0.09 -4.29
N MET A 163 8.06 0.67 -5.37
CA MET A 163 9.03 0.43 -6.43
C MET A 163 9.83 1.70 -6.75
N THR A 164 11.07 1.52 -7.23
CA THR A 164 11.95 2.64 -7.57
C THR A 164 11.45 3.46 -8.75
N ASN A 165 11.19 2.84 -9.91
CA ASN A 165 10.82 3.50 -11.17
C ASN A 165 9.84 2.63 -12.01
N GLY A 166 8.54 2.90 -11.98
CA GLY A 166 7.57 2.28 -12.91
C GLY A 166 7.48 0.74 -12.82
N GLU A 167 6.98 0.13 -13.90
CA GLU A 167 6.78 -1.31 -14.04
C GLU A 167 8.08 -2.12 -14.03
N TYR A 168 9.20 -1.50 -14.46
CA TYR A 168 10.54 -2.10 -14.48
C TYR A 168 11.37 -1.79 -13.22
N GLY A 169 10.74 -1.20 -12.19
CA GLY A 169 11.40 -0.81 -10.95
C GLY A 169 11.75 -2.00 -10.06
N VAL A 170 12.69 -1.79 -9.14
CA VAL A 170 12.98 -2.77 -8.07
C VAL A 170 12.08 -2.48 -6.88
N TYR A 171 11.55 -3.54 -6.27
CA TYR A 171 10.80 -3.42 -5.03
C TYR A 171 11.69 -2.95 -3.86
N ILE A 172 11.17 -1.97 -3.13
CA ILE A 172 11.78 -1.37 -1.94
C ILE A 172 10.76 -1.33 -0.81
N ASP A 173 11.22 -1.09 0.41
CA ASP A 173 10.33 -1.04 1.57
C ASP A 173 9.27 0.03 1.40
N VAL A 174 8.02 -0.35 1.67
CA VAL A 174 6.91 0.59 1.76
C VAL A 174 7.16 1.62 2.85
N LYS A 175 6.53 2.78 2.68
CA LYS A 175 6.42 3.82 3.70
C LYS A 175 4.95 4.00 4.07
N PRO A 176 4.63 4.56 5.25
CA PRO A 176 3.23 4.76 5.64
C PRO A 176 2.46 5.73 4.71
N GLU A 177 3.17 6.57 3.96
CA GLU A 177 2.59 7.43 2.91
C GLU A 177 1.99 6.64 1.72
N ASP A 178 2.47 5.41 1.48
CA ASP A 178 2.01 4.56 0.39
C ASP A 178 0.58 4.04 0.67
N LEU A 179 0.23 3.83 1.94
CA LEU A 179 -1.14 3.48 2.36
C LEU A 179 -2.15 4.56 1.97
N ARG A 180 -1.82 5.84 2.21
CA ARG A 180 -2.65 6.98 1.80
C ARG A 180 -2.81 7.01 0.28
N THR A 181 -1.72 6.84 -0.45
CA THR A 181 -1.72 6.82 -1.92
C THR A 181 -2.67 5.74 -2.46
N VAL A 182 -2.60 4.53 -1.92
CA VAL A 182 -3.48 3.42 -2.34
C VAL A 182 -4.93 3.68 -1.97
N MET A 183 -5.23 4.13 -0.75
CA MET A 183 -6.61 4.40 -0.35
C MET A 183 -7.25 5.53 -1.18
N ASP A 184 -6.48 6.56 -1.53
CA ASP A 184 -6.96 7.61 -2.43
C ASP A 184 -7.21 7.07 -3.85
N TRP A 185 -6.34 6.18 -4.34
CA TRP A 185 -6.50 5.52 -5.63
C TRP A 185 -7.73 4.61 -5.67
N ILE A 186 -7.93 3.76 -4.65
CA ILE A 186 -9.08 2.86 -4.53
C ILE A 186 -10.40 3.65 -4.55
N VAL A 187 -10.48 4.78 -3.85
CA VAL A 187 -11.68 5.63 -3.83
C VAL A 187 -11.86 6.41 -5.14
N TRP A 188 -10.76 6.81 -5.79
CA TRP A 188 -10.81 7.51 -7.07
C TRP A 188 -11.15 6.57 -8.23
N TYR A 189 -10.72 5.31 -8.16
CA TYR A 189 -10.87 4.35 -9.22
C TYR A 189 -12.35 4.09 -9.50
N ARG A 190 -12.82 4.61 -10.63
CA ARG A 190 -14.11 4.30 -11.22
C ARG A 190 -13.80 3.54 -12.50
N ARG A 191 -14.18 2.27 -12.55
CA ARG A 191 -14.28 1.57 -13.83
C ARG A 191 -15.54 2.14 -14.48
N ASP A 192 -15.40 2.83 -15.61
CA ASP A 192 -16.55 3.21 -16.42
C ASP A 192 -17.34 1.94 -16.70
N VAL A 193 -18.52 1.82 -16.07
CA VAL A 193 -19.49 0.78 -16.44
C VAL A 193 -20.06 1.28 -17.77
N LYS A 194 -19.48 0.81 -18.87
CA LYS A 194 -20.18 0.75 -20.15
C LYS A 194 -21.05 -0.49 -20.17
#